data_AF-A0A078ALX0-F1
#
_entry.id   AF-A0A078ALX0-F1
#
_cell.length_a   1.000
_cell.length_b   1.000
_cell.length_c   1.000
_cell.angle_alpha   90.00
_cell.angle_beta   90.00
_cell.angle_gamma   90.00
#
_symmetry.space_group_name_H-M   'P 1'
#
loop_
_entity.id
_entity.type
_entity.pdbx_description
1 polymer ?
#
loop_
_entity_poly.entity_id
_entity_poly.type
_entity_poly.pdbx_seq_one_letter_code
_entity_poly.pdbx_strand_id
1 'polypeptide(L)'
;MLSISTADNRFSMGAFVQNTDNQLFFNSDASPSQAPVAIQSMACFIRKDMLFFRHLGLNAGYVYQASTEENVISVPDHVLNGSLYYQGNLFKKALNLQRGRLSLH
;
A
#
# COMPACT_ATOMS: atom_id res chain seq x y z
N MET A 1 6.48 -13.51 0.63
CA MET A 1 5.92 -12.60 1.67
C MET A 1 6.14 -13.22 3.03
N LEU A 2 6.61 -12.46 4.01
CA LEU A 2 6.80 -12.89 5.40
C LEU A 2 5.88 -12.07 6.30
N SER A 3 5.11 -12.73 7.16
CA SER A 3 4.19 -12.06 8.08
C SER A 3 4.18 -12.78 9.42
N ILE A 4 4.30 -12.00 10.49
CA ILE A 4 4.23 -12.47 11.87
C ILE A 4 3.11 -11.67 12.54
N SER A 5 2.12 -12.35 13.10
CA SER A 5 0.93 -11.71 13.67
C SER A 5 0.56 -12.33 15.01
N THR A 6 0.20 -11.47 15.95
CA THR A 6 -0.49 -11.74 17.22
C THR A 6 -1.80 -10.94 17.23
N ALA A 7 -2.66 -11.15 18.23
CA ALA A 7 -3.95 -10.44 18.35
C ALA A 7 -3.80 -8.90 18.30
N ASP A 8 -2.79 -8.35 18.98
CA ASP A 8 -2.61 -6.90 19.14
C ASP A 8 -1.47 -6.32 18.28
N ASN A 9 -0.72 -7.18 17.59
CA ASN A 9 0.48 -6.77 16.87
C ASN A 9 0.63 -7.57 15.60
N ARG A 10 0.69 -6.89 14.45
CA ARG A 10 1.02 -7.53 13.18
C ARG A 10 2.19 -6.84 12.54
N PHE A 11 3.13 -7.63 12.09
CA PHE A 11 4.26 -7.17 11.31
C PHE A 11 4.31 -7.98 10.02
N SER A 12 4.41 -7.29 8.89
CA SER A 12 4.49 -7.95 7.59
C SER A 12 5.49 -7.25 6.73
N MET A 13 6.29 -8.03 6.01
CA MET A 13 7.21 -7.55 5.01
C MET A 13 7.12 -8.43 3.77
N GLY A 14 7.46 -7.87 2.62
CA GLY A 14 7.49 -8.64 1.40
C GLY A 14 8.12 -7.85 0.28
N ALA A 15 8.48 -8.59 -0.75
CA ALA A 15 8.80 -8.04 -2.05
C ALA A 15 7.96 -8.76 -3.09
N PHE A 16 7.66 -8.07 -4.18
CA PHE A 16 7.09 -8.64 -5.38
C PHE A 16 7.77 -8.06 -6.60
N VAL A 17 7.91 -8.90 -7.62
CA VAL A 17 8.35 -8.52 -8.95
C VAL A 17 7.23 -8.88 -9.90
N GLN A 18 6.86 -7.94 -10.75
CA GLN A 18 5.83 -8.10 -11.76
C GLN A 18 6.42 -7.73 -13.10
N ASN A 19 6.25 -8.61 -14.08
CA ASN A 19 6.53 -8.30 -15.48
C ASN A 19 5.18 -8.11 -16.17
N THR A 20 4.99 -6.96 -16.79
CA THR A 20 3.79 -6.66 -17.58
C THR A 20 4.20 -6.47 -19.03
N ASP A 21 3.79 -7.41 -19.86
CA ASP A 21 3.88 -7.28 -21.31
C ASP A 21 2.69 -6.45 -21.82
N ASN A 22 2.87 -5.81 -22.98
CA ASN A 22 1.78 -5.15 -23.71
C ASN A 22 1.04 -4.04 -22.92
N GLN A 23 1.73 -3.34 -22.02
CA GLN A 23 1.15 -2.21 -21.25
C GLN A 23 0.68 -1.10 -22.21
N LEU A 24 -0.59 -0.71 -22.08
CA LEU A 24 -1.14 0.46 -22.76
C LEU A 24 -0.94 1.70 -21.89
N PHE A 25 -0.43 2.77 -22.49
CA PHE A 25 -0.21 4.04 -21.83
C PHE A 25 -0.57 5.20 -22.75
N PHE A 26 -0.84 6.36 -22.17
CA PHE A 26 -1.06 7.58 -22.94
C PHE A 26 0.28 8.30 -23.11
N ASN A 27 0.65 8.56 -24.36
CA ASN A 27 1.84 9.35 -24.67
C ASN A 27 1.58 10.85 -24.42
N SER A 28 2.59 11.69 -24.68
CA SER A 28 2.51 13.16 -24.53
C SER A 28 1.35 13.81 -25.29
N ASP A 29 0.84 13.15 -26.33
CA ASP A 29 -0.27 13.62 -27.17
C ASP A 29 -1.62 13.03 -26.74
N ALA A 30 -1.69 12.44 -25.54
CA ALA A 30 -2.87 11.75 -24.99
C ALA A 30 -3.42 10.65 -25.92
N SER A 31 -2.56 10.11 -26.79
CA SER A 31 -2.91 9.01 -27.69
C SER A 31 -2.51 7.67 -27.05
N PRO A 32 -3.37 6.63 -27.14
CA PRO A 32 -3.05 5.31 -26.61
C PRO A 32 -1.89 4.70 -27.40
N SER A 33 -0.78 4.45 -26.70
CA SER A 33 0.41 3.78 -27.23
C SER A 33 0.68 2.51 -26.42
N GLN A 34 1.29 1.52 -27.06
CA GLN A 34 1.68 0.27 -26.41
C GLN A 34 3.18 0.28 -26.15
N ALA A 35 3.57 -0.11 -24.93
CA ALA A 35 4.98 -0.26 -24.60
C ALA A 35 5.60 -1.35 -25.51
N PRO A 36 6.68 -1.05 -26.24
CA PRO A 36 7.29 -2.01 -27.16
C PRO A 36 8.09 -3.10 -26.43
N VAL A 37 8.30 -2.95 -25.11
CA VAL A 37 9.10 -3.85 -24.26
C VAL A 37 8.30 -4.18 -23.00
N ALA A 38 8.55 -5.38 -22.45
CA ALA A 38 8.04 -5.80 -21.15
C ALA A 38 8.47 -4.82 -20.05
N ILE A 39 7.51 -4.31 -19.29
CA ILE A 39 7.81 -3.44 -18.16
C ILE A 39 7.97 -4.31 -16.91
N GLN A 40 9.15 -4.26 -16.30
CA GLN A 40 9.40 -4.91 -15.02
C GLN A 40 9.22 -3.89 -13.90
N SER A 41 8.36 -4.23 -12.95
CA SER A 41 8.14 -3.45 -11.74
C SER A 41 8.48 -4.29 -10.52
N MET A 42 9.21 -3.71 -9.59
CA MET A 42 9.56 -4.32 -8.32
C MET A 42 9.02 -3.44 -7.20
N ALA A 43 8.48 -4.06 -6.16
CA ALA A 43 8.20 -3.33 -4.94
C ALA A 43 8.50 -4.15 -3.70
N CYS A 44 8.96 -3.45 -2.68
CA CYS A 44 9.26 -3.96 -1.35
C CYS A 44 8.38 -3.20 -0.36
N PHE A 45 7.79 -3.90 0.60
CA PHE A 45 6.97 -3.27 1.61
C PHE A 45 7.31 -3.78 3.00
N ILE A 46 7.13 -2.89 3.98
CA ILE A 46 7.16 -3.20 5.40
C ILE A 46 5.93 -2.54 6.01
N ARG A 47 5.19 -3.29 6.83
CA ARG A 47 3.98 -2.81 7.51
C ARG A 47 4.01 -3.26 8.96
N LYS A 48 3.66 -2.35 9.84
CA LYS A 48 3.50 -2.55 11.27
C LYS A 48 2.11 -2.09 11.68
N ASP A 49 1.41 -2.97 12.38
CA ASP A 49 0.08 -2.77 12.92
C ASP A 49 0.15 -3.01 14.43
N MET A 50 -0.32 -2.06 15.21
CA MET A 50 -0.26 -2.08 16.67
C MET A 50 -1.61 -1.68 17.24
N LEU A 51 -2.11 -2.47 18.16
CA LEU A 51 -3.32 -2.19 18.90
C LEU A 51 -2.98 -1.96 20.37
N PHE A 52 -3.08 -0.70 20.79
CA PHE A 52 -2.89 -0.27 22.17
C PHE A 52 -4.21 -0.37 22.94
N PHE A 53 -4.14 -0.89 24.17
CA PHE A 53 -5.27 -0.99 25.08
C PHE A 53 -6.52 -1.68 24.48
N ARG A 54 -6.34 -2.55 23.47
CA ARG A 54 -7.41 -3.19 22.67
C ARG A 54 -8.34 -2.22 21.92
N HIS A 55 -8.03 -0.92 21.96
CA HIS A 55 -8.91 0.14 21.49
C HIS A 55 -8.27 1.12 20.52
N LEU A 56 -7.00 1.47 20.70
CA LEU A 56 -6.34 2.45 19.84
C LEU A 56 -5.39 1.72 18.88
N GLY A 57 -5.75 1.67 17.62
CA GLY A 57 -4.95 1.09 16.56
C GLY A 57 -4.07 2.09 15.84
N LEU A 58 -2.82 1.72 15.58
CA LEU A 58 -1.87 2.45 14.77
C LEU A 58 -1.35 1.51 13.69
N ASN A 59 -1.49 1.93 12.44
CA ASN A 59 -0.90 1.26 11.29
C ASN A 59 0.13 2.19 10.64
N ALA A 60 1.32 1.66 10.38
CA ALA A 60 2.36 2.31 9.61
C ALA A 60 2.83 1.34 8.53
N GLY A 61 2.99 1.85 7.31
CA GLY A 61 3.42 1.09 6.15
C GLY A 61 4.39 1.92 5.32
N TYR A 62 5.45 1.29 4.88
CA TYR A 62 6.39 1.85 3.93
C TYR A 62 6.45 0.91 2.73
N VAL A 63 6.38 1.49 1.53
CA VAL A 63 6.55 0.78 0.27
C VAL A 63 7.62 1.49 -0.53
N TYR A 64 8.62 0.74 -0.95
CA TYR A 64 9.55 1.15 -2.00
C TYR A 64 9.13 0.46 -3.29
N GLN A 65 9.02 1.19 -4.39
CA GLN A 65 8.67 0.63 -5.69
C GLN A 65 9.53 1.26 -6.78
N ALA A 66 9.91 0.48 -7.78
CA ALA A 66 10.70 0.92 -8.91
C ALA A 66 10.21 0.22 -10.17
N SER A 67 10.29 0.89 -11.30
CA SER A 67 9.91 0.35 -12.60
C SER A 67 11.03 0.58 -13.60
N THR A 68 11.22 -0.33 -14.56
CA THR A 68 12.19 -0.15 -15.64
C THR A 68 11.83 0.99 -16.59
N GLU A 69 10.55 1.40 -16.62
CA GLU A 69 10.01 2.43 -17.51
C GLU A 69 9.15 3.45 -16.73
N GLU A 70 9.78 4.30 -15.93
CA GLU A 70 9.11 5.32 -15.09
C GLU A 70 8.25 6.33 -15.87
N ASN A 71 8.57 6.54 -17.16
CA ASN A 71 7.80 7.40 -18.07
C ASN A 71 6.48 6.75 -18.52
N VAL A 72 6.36 5.43 -18.43
CA VAL A 72 5.15 4.67 -18.81
C VAL A 72 4.31 4.35 -17.58
N ILE A 73 4.97 4.03 -16.46
CA ILE A 73 4.33 3.78 -15.17
C ILE A 73 4.90 4.79 -14.16
N SER A 74 4.25 5.95 -14.04
CA SER A 74 4.56 6.92 -12.98
C SER A 74 4.03 6.42 -11.64
N VAL A 75 4.89 5.73 -10.91
CA VAL A 75 4.67 5.31 -9.54
C VAL A 75 5.69 5.99 -8.64
N PRO A 76 5.29 6.60 -7.50
CA PRO A 76 6.24 7.24 -6.59
C PRO A 76 7.16 6.20 -5.96
N ASP A 77 8.47 6.46 -5.93
CA ASP A 77 9.47 5.50 -5.46
C ASP A 77 9.27 5.11 -3.99
N HIS A 78 8.79 6.06 -3.19
CA HIS A 78 8.62 5.93 -1.75
C HIS A 78 7.18 6.28 -1.37
N VAL A 79 6.47 5.33 -0.78
CA VAL A 79 5.11 5.54 -0.27
C VAL A 79 5.07 5.27 1.22
N LEU A 80 4.75 6.31 1.99
CA LEU A 80 4.51 6.22 3.43
C LEU A 80 3.01 6.26 3.69
N ASN A 81 2.51 5.21 4.33
CA ASN A 81 1.11 5.10 4.74
C ASN A 81 1.06 5.06 6.26
N GLY A 82 0.28 5.94 6.86
CA GLY A 82 0.03 5.96 8.30
C GLY A 82 -1.46 6.10 8.57
N SER A 83 -1.99 5.34 9.51
CA SER A 83 -3.36 5.55 9.98
C SER A 83 -3.48 5.29 11.47
N LEU A 84 -4.18 6.19 12.16
CA LEU A 84 -4.62 6.02 13.53
C LEU A 84 -6.11 5.69 13.50
N TYR A 85 -6.53 4.68 14.23
CA TYR A 85 -7.93 4.26 14.31
C TYR A 85 -8.30 3.89 15.74
N TYR A 86 -9.58 4.00 16.07
CA TYR A 86 -10.12 3.53 17.33
C TYR A 86 -11.07 2.36 17.05
N GLN A 87 -10.87 1.23 17.71
CA GLN A 87 -11.76 0.07 17.68
C GLN A 87 -12.37 -0.16 19.07
N GLY A 88 -13.68 0.02 19.17
CA GLY A 88 -14.35 -0.15 20.44
C GLY A 88 -15.83 0.13 20.31
N ASN A 89 -16.59 -0.49 21.19
CA ASN A 89 -18.02 -0.25 21.28
C ASN A 89 -18.23 1.11 21.95
N LEU A 90 -18.57 2.14 21.16
CA LEU A 90 -19.09 3.37 21.71
C LEU A 90 -20.58 3.16 22.03
N PHE A 91 -21.04 3.65 23.18
CA PHE A 91 -22.44 3.57 23.63
C PHE A 91 -23.03 2.15 23.73
N LYS A 92 -22.48 1.28 24.61
CA LYS A 92 -23.07 -0.06 24.88
C LYS A 92 -23.30 -0.94 23.62
N LYS A 93 -22.35 -0.91 22.66
CA LYS A 93 -22.41 -1.63 21.36
C LYS A 93 -23.31 -1.00 20.29
N ALA A 94 -23.81 0.22 20.47
CA ALA A 94 -24.69 0.87 19.48
C ALA A 94 -23.93 1.48 18.29
N LEU A 95 -22.62 1.73 18.42
CA LEU A 95 -21.83 2.35 17.35
C LEU A 95 -20.49 1.63 17.16
N ASN A 96 -20.35 0.98 16.00
CA ASN A 96 -19.07 0.46 15.51
C ASN A 96 -18.43 1.51 14.60
N LEU A 97 -17.34 2.11 15.04
CA LEU A 97 -16.58 3.07 14.27
C LEU A 97 -15.54 2.30 13.43
N GLN A 98 -15.74 2.27 12.11
CA GLN A 98 -14.89 1.50 11.18
C GLN A 98 -14.21 2.43 10.14
N ARG A 99 -12.89 2.59 10.31
CA ARG A 99 -11.81 3.07 9.41
C ARG A 99 -12.16 4.03 8.25
N GLY A 100 -11.63 5.26 8.32
CA GLY A 100 -11.26 6.07 7.14
C GLY A 100 -9.74 5.96 6.88
N ARG A 101 -9.32 5.57 5.67
CA ARG A 101 -7.90 5.59 5.26
C ARG A 101 -7.55 6.98 4.72
N LEU A 102 -6.49 7.59 5.25
CA LEU A 102 -5.84 8.75 4.64
C LEU A 102 -4.57 8.26 3.93
N SER A 103 -4.44 8.51 2.63
CA SER A 103 -3.25 8.19 1.83
C SER A 103 -2.62 9.51 1.40
N LEU A 104 -1.45 9.84 1.95
CA LEU A 104 -0.66 10.98 1.49
C LEU A 104 0.27 10.47 0.37
N HIS A 105 0.17 11.10 -0.80
CA HIS A 105 1.00 10.84 -1.98
C HIS A 105 2.20 11.78 -1.96
#